data_AF-A0A944WQQ2-F1
#
_entry.id   AF-A0A944WQQ2-F1
#
_cell.length_a   1.000
_cell.length_b   1.000
_cell.length_c   1.000
_cell.angle_alpha   90.00
_cell.angle_beta   90.00
_cell.angle_gamma   90.00
#
_symmetry.space_group_name_H-M   'P 1'
#
loop_
_entity.id
_entity.type
_entity.pdbx_description
1 polymer ?
#
loop_
_entity_poly.entity_id
_entity_poly.type
_entity_poly.pdbx_seq_one_letter_code
_entity_poly.pdbx_strand_id
1 'polypeptide(L)'
;MTELTLEQKLQAMRDKFREGLAGRLVDIDKAWHEACAGDEEARVILHRLAHSLAGSGATFGFDKVSEVSKSLERALETVSAGAEIAGNSEVIGLYNEVRRVVAAAAGEDSIATEEAALTISSRSVENRRLVYVAEDAREDSENFSDQIVHFGYEVETFQNTDDLFAAVKNKIPVAIVTDVVFESGKHAGIDVVERIAEEIRNDIPVFFTSTLDDIKTRLRAVRAGGRAYLNKPVDAGVFVDRLDALSSDEPPQPFRVLVIDDEEDMTEYYRAILETVGMKVVAVNDPLQVMEALVSFMPEIVLMDLYMPSCSGYELARVIRQQEAFVSLPIVYVSSEGDKGRQLEAMSAGGDDFLTKPIVPDHLIGAVSNRVRRWRVLRSYMVRDSLTGLYNHTKTKEMLNIEMAGSVRIPACFMPSWISTSSNWLMIPTATPQVTVSSKACHDYCNNVCARSTLWGVWAVRNLR
;
A
#
# COMPACT_ATOMS: atom_id res chain seq x y z
N MET A 1 30.53 -0.04 -0.80
CA MET A 1 29.84 0.39 -2.04
C MET A 1 28.85 1.45 -1.62
N THR A 2 29.09 2.71 -1.98
CA THR A 2 28.14 3.80 -1.78
C THR A 2 26.87 3.52 -2.59
N GLU A 3 25.71 3.49 -1.94
CA GLU A 3 24.41 3.43 -2.65
C GLU A 3 24.31 4.65 -3.58
N LEU A 4 24.00 4.40 -4.86
CA LEU A 4 23.73 5.46 -5.83
C LEU A 4 22.48 6.24 -5.41
N THR A 5 22.53 7.56 -5.53
CA THR A 5 21.36 8.44 -5.30
C THR A 5 20.27 8.15 -6.34
N LEU A 6 19.01 8.51 -6.05
CA LEU A 6 17.90 8.32 -7.00
C LEU A 6 18.20 8.99 -8.34
N GLU A 7 18.72 10.22 -8.33
CA GLU A 7 19.12 10.93 -9.54
C GLU A 7 20.17 10.16 -10.35
N GLN A 8 21.17 9.56 -9.68
CA GLN A 8 22.18 8.74 -10.35
C GLN A 8 21.58 7.44 -10.91
N LYS A 9 20.63 6.81 -10.21
CA LYS A 9 19.91 5.62 -10.71
C LYS A 9 19.05 5.96 -11.94
N LEU A 10 18.29 7.06 -11.87
CA LEU A 10 17.45 7.52 -12.98
C LEU A 10 18.31 7.93 -14.19
N GLN A 11 19.44 8.58 -13.96
CA GLN A 11 20.39 8.91 -15.03
C GLN A 11 20.98 7.65 -15.65
N ALA A 12 21.40 6.67 -14.85
CA ALA A 12 21.91 5.39 -15.37
C ALA A 12 20.85 4.61 -16.16
N MET A 13 19.58 4.63 -15.73
CA MET A 13 18.46 4.03 -16.48
C MET A 13 18.20 4.77 -17.79
N ARG A 14 18.27 6.10 -17.78
CA ARG A 14 18.16 6.92 -19.00
C ARG A 14 19.27 6.59 -19.99
N ASP A 15 20.50 6.44 -19.52
CA ASP A 15 21.65 6.09 -20.36
C ASP A 15 21.51 4.66 -20.93
N LYS A 16 21.06 3.69 -20.11
CA LYS A 16 20.75 2.32 -20.56
C LYS A 16 19.64 2.30 -21.61
N PHE A 17 18.56 3.06 -21.39
CA PHE A 17 17.48 3.21 -22.36
C PHE A 17 18.01 3.79 -23.69
N ARG A 18 18.89 4.80 -23.62
CA ARG A 18 19.55 5.40 -24.80
C ARG A 18 20.37 4.38 -25.58
N GLU A 19 21.17 3.57 -24.90
CA GLU A 19 21.96 2.50 -25.53
C GLU A 19 21.08 1.46 -26.21
N GLY A 20 19.91 1.16 -25.62
CA GLY A 20 18.91 0.25 -26.18
C GLY A 20 18.12 0.78 -27.39
N LEU A 21 18.07 2.10 -27.61
CA LEU A 21 17.30 2.71 -28.72
C LEU A 21 17.77 2.23 -30.09
N ALA A 22 19.08 2.03 -30.28
CA ALA A 22 19.63 1.52 -31.54
C ALA A 22 19.14 0.10 -31.85
N GLY A 23 19.01 -0.75 -30.83
CA GLY A 23 18.46 -2.11 -30.97
C GLY A 23 16.97 -2.08 -31.30
N ARG A 24 16.18 -1.28 -30.57
CA ARG A 24 14.74 -1.11 -30.84
C ARG A 24 14.48 -0.58 -32.26
N LEU A 25 15.36 0.27 -32.78
CA LEU A 25 15.24 0.76 -34.15
C LEU A 25 15.43 -0.35 -35.19
N VAL A 26 16.34 -1.30 -34.94
CA VAL A 26 16.52 -2.47 -35.81
C VAL A 26 15.26 -3.34 -35.80
N ASP A 27 14.63 -3.53 -34.63
CA ASP A 27 13.39 -4.29 -34.52
C ASP A 27 12.21 -3.61 -35.23
N ILE A 28 12.11 -2.28 -35.13
CA ILE A 28 11.12 -1.48 -35.87
C ILE A 28 11.36 -1.58 -37.38
N ASP A 29 12.61 -1.40 -37.83
CA ASP A 29 12.97 -1.51 -39.25
C ASP A 29 12.57 -2.91 -39.75
N LYS A 30 12.87 -3.97 -39.01
CA LYS A 30 12.46 -5.35 -39.37
C LYS A 30 10.94 -5.50 -39.46
N ALA A 31 10.22 -5.14 -38.40
CA ALA A 31 8.76 -5.26 -38.35
C ALA A 31 8.08 -4.42 -39.43
N TRP A 32 8.63 -3.25 -39.76
CA TRP A 32 8.16 -2.40 -40.86
C TRP A 32 8.23 -3.10 -42.22
N HIS A 33 9.39 -3.68 -42.56
CA HIS A 33 9.56 -4.34 -43.86
C HIS A 33 8.66 -5.57 -44.01
N GLU A 34 8.51 -6.36 -42.94
CA GLU A 34 7.62 -7.53 -42.91
C GLU A 34 6.14 -7.11 -42.99
N ALA A 35 5.74 -6.05 -42.28
CA ALA A 35 4.39 -5.50 -42.35
C ALA A 35 4.06 -4.90 -43.73
N CYS A 36 5.02 -4.23 -44.39
CA CYS A 36 4.89 -3.77 -45.76
C CYS A 36 4.77 -4.92 -46.77
N ALA A 37 5.30 -6.11 -46.46
CA ALA A 37 5.17 -7.32 -47.27
C ALA A 37 3.81 -8.03 -47.09
N GLY A 38 2.93 -7.50 -46.24
CA GLY A 38 1.58 -8.02 -46.00
C GLY A 38 1.49 -8.99 -44.82
N ASP A 39 2.51 -9.06 -43.96
CA ASP A 39 2.45 -9.85 -42.72
C ASP A 39 1.68 -9.09 -41.63
N GLU A 40 0.50 -9.61 -41.28
CA GLU A 40 -0.37 -9.03 -40.25
C GLU A 40 0.22 -9.19 -38.85
N GLU A 41 1.02 -10.24 -38.59
CA GLU A 41 1.68 -10.45 -37.30
C GLU A 41 2.79 -9.40 -37.09
N ALA A 42 3.55 -9.12 -38.15
CA ALA A 42 4.53 -8.03 -38.15
C ALA A 42 3.89 -6.65 -37.94
N ARG A 43 2.66 -6.43 -38.45
CA ARG A 43 1.91 -5.19 -38.21
C ARG A 43 1.55 -5.00 -36.73
N VAL A 44 1.12 -6.07 -36.06
CA VAL A 44 0.85 -6.04 -34.61
C VAL A 44 2.13 -5.77 -33.83
N ILE A 45 3.24 -6.40 -34.21
CA ILE A 45 4.56 -6.17 -33.60
C ILE A 45 5.00 -4.71 -33.77
N LEU A 46 4.84 -4.14 -34.97
CA LEU A 46 5.19 -2.75 -35.26
C LEU A 46 4.37 -1.76 -34.42
N HIS A 47 3.05 -1.97 -34.33
CA HIS A 47 2.16 -1.14 -33.50
C HIS A 47 2.60 -1.19 -32.02
N ARG A 48 2.90 -2.38 -31.50
CA ARG A 48 3.42 -2.56 -30.14
C ARG A 48 4.75 -1.83 -29.91
N LEU A 49 5.70 -1.95 -30.84
CA LEU A 49 6.99 -1.26 -30.74
C LEU A 49 6.82 0.27 -30.73
N ALA A 50 5.90 0.79 -31.54
CA ALA A 50 5.56 2.22 -31.54
C ALA A 50 4.90 2.66 -30.21
N HIS A 51 3.97 1.86 -29.68
CA HIS A 51 3.31 2.10 -28.39
C HIS A 51 4.32 2.12 -27.22
N SER A 52 5.21 1.12 -27.20
CA SER A 52 6.28 0.99 -26.22
C SER A 52 7.20 2.22 -26.22
N LEU A 53 7.66 2.65 -27.41
CA LEU A 53 8.49 3.86 -27.55
C LEU A 53 7.76 5.15 -27.20
N ALA A 54 6.45 5.23 -27.45
CA ALA A 54 5.63 6.36 -27.04
C ALA A 54 5.59 6.48 -25.51
N GLY A 55 5.40 5.37 -24.79
CA GLY A 55 5.33 5.36 -23.32
C GLY A 55 6.70 5.54 -22.64
N SER A 56 7.68 4.72 -23.02
CA SER A 56 9.01 4.73 -22.41
C SER A 56 9.81 5.98 -22.77
N GLY A 57 9.69 6.48 -24.01
CA GLY A 57 10.38 7.70 -24.46
C GLY A 57 10.03 8.92 -23.61
N ALA A 58 8.76 9.14 -23.28
CA ALA A 58 8.35 10.25 -22.42
C ALA A 58 8.83 10.05 -20.96
N THR A 59 8.83 8.81 -20.48
CA THR A 59 9.26 8.48 -19.11
C THR A 59 10.74 8.78 -18.87
N PHE A 60 11.59 8.55 -19.87
CA PHE A 60 13.04 8.80 -19.79
C PHE A 60 13.48 10.17 -20.34
N GLY A 61 12.54 11.08 -20.63
CA GLY A 61 12.84 12.44 -21.07
C GLY A 61 13.30 12.54 -22.54
N PHE A 62 12.80 11.67 -23.41
CA PHE A 62 12.97 11.69 -24.87
C PHE A 62 11.65 12.12 -25.54
N ASP A 63 11.20 13.35 -25.27
CA ASP A 63 9.87 13.84 -25.68
C ASP A 63 9.63 13.75 -27.19
N LYS A 64 10.63 14.09 -28.01
CA LYS A 64 10.54 13.98 -29.48
C LYS A 64 10.36 12.53 -29.95
N VAL A 65 11.03 11.58 -29.30
CA VAL A 65 10.87 10.14 -29.63
C VAL A 65 9.44 9.70 -29.29
N SER A 66 8.93 10.13 -28.13
CA SER A 66 7.57 9.82 -27.71
C SER A 66 6.51 10.39 -28.65
N GLU A 67 6.61 11.67 -29.00
CA GLU A 67 5.63 12.38 -29.83
C GLU A 67 5.47 11.75 -31.22
N VAL A 68 6.60 11.44 -31.88
CA VAL A 68 6.59 10.85 -33.22
C VAL A 68 6.13 9.39 -33.16
N SER A 69 6.51 8.63 -32.13
CA SER A 69 6.06 7.24 -31.95
C SER A 69 4.57 7.15 -31.68
N LYS A 70 4.01 8.08 -30.88
CA LYS A 70 2.56 8.19 -30.62
C LYS A 70 1.77 8.58 -31.88
N SER A 71 2.38 9.38 -32.76
CA SER A 71 1.80 9.74 -34.04
C SER A 71 1.78 8.54 -35.00
N LEU A 72 2.86 7.76 -35.04
CA LEU A 72 2.93 6.51 -35.80
C LEU A 72 1.91 5.47 -35.30
N GLU A 73 1.80 5.31 -33.98
CA GLU A 73 0.84 4.41 -33.34
C GLU A 73 -0.61 4.71 -33.78
N ARG A 74 -1.04 5.98 -33.68
CA ARG A 74 -2.36 6.42 -34.12
C ARG A 74 -2.58 6.21 -35.61
N ALA A 75 -1.58 6.49 -36.43
CA ALA A 75 -1.68 6.28 -37.87
C ALA A 75 -1.88 4.79 -38.20
N LEU A 76 -1.19 3.88 -37.48
CA LEU A 76 -1.36 2.43 -37.64
C LEU A 76 -2.75 1.94 -37.23
N GLU A 77 -3.38 2.54 -36.21
CA GLU A 77 -4.76 2.21 -35.81
C GLU A 77 -5.81 2.60 -36.86
N THR A 78 -5.57 3.68 -37.62
CA THR A 78 -6.50 4.15 -38.66
C THR A 78 -6.47 3.32 -39.94
N VAL A 79 -5.45 2.48 -40.12
CA VAL A 79 -5.32 1.58 -41.27
C VAL A 79 -6.14 0.31 -41.01
N SER A 80 -7.22 0.13 -41.79
CA SER A 80 -8.09 -1.05 -41.74
C SER A 80 -7.31 -2.36 -41.85
N ALA A 81 -7.72 -3.38 -41.10
CA ALA A 81 -7.15 -4.73 -41.19
C ALA A 81 -7.20 -5.24 -42.65
N GLY A 82 -6.03 -5.56 -43.22
CA GLY A 82 -5.87 -6.01 -44.61
C GLY A 82 -5.60 -4.91 -45.66
N ALA A 83 -5.47 -3.64 -45.29
CA ALA A 83 -5.01 -2.59 -46.20
C ALA A 83 -3.46 -2.52 -46.24
N GLU A 84 -2.88 -2.35 -47.43
CA GLU A 84 -1.43 -2.27 -47.61
C GLU A 84 -0.85 -1.00 -46.95
N ILE A 85 -0.04 -1.17 -45.90
CA ILE A 85 0.72 -0.09 -45.25
C ILE A 85 1.64 0.62 -46.25
N ALA A 86 2.19 -0.14 -47.21
CA ALA A 86 3.10 0.34 -48.25
C ALA A 86 2.49 1.43 -49.17
N GLY A 87 1.16 1.59 -49.18
CA GLY A 87 0.47 2.62 -49.96
C GLY A 87 0.14 3.90 -49.18
N ASN A 88 0.34 3.92 -47.85
CA ASN A 88 -0.06 5.06 -47.02
C ASN A 88 1.12 6.03 -46.79
N SER A 89 1.09 7.16 -47.52
CA SER A 89 2.16 8.18 -47.46
C SER A 89 2.33 8.82 -46.07
N GLU A 90 1.26 8.89 -45.28
CA GLU A 90 1.31 9.43 -43.92
C GLU A 90 2.06 8.49 -42.99
N VAL A 91 1.73 7.20 -43.01
CA VAL A 91 2.39 6.18 -42.18
C VAL A 91 3.86 6.04 -42.56
N ILE A 92 4.19 6.07 -43.86
CA ILE A 92 5.58 6.06 -44.35
C ILE A 92 6.34 7.31 -43.88
N GLY A 93 5.71 8.47 -43.92
CA GLY A 93 6.30 9.73 -43.43
C GLY A 93 6.65 9.66 -41.94
N LEU A 94 5.70 9.17 -41.13
CA LEU A 94 5.86 9.02 -39.69
C LEU A 94 6.92 7.98 -39.33
N TYR A 95 6.97 6.83 -40.02
CA TYR A 95 8.03 5.84 -39.83
C TYR A 95 9.43 6.41 -40.10
N ASN A 96 9.60 7.14 -41.20
CA ASN A 96 10.88 7.78 -41.52
C ASN A 96 11.27 8.85 -40.48
N GLU A 97 10.29 9.54 -39.91
CA GLU A 97 10.53 10.51 -38.84
C GLU A 97 10.93 9.82 -37.52
N VAL A 98 10.25 8.72 -37.13
CA VAL A 98 10.67 7.89 -35.97
C VAL A 98 12.12 7.45 -36.15
N ARG A 99 12.45 6.93 -37.33
CA ARG A 99 13.82 6.47 -37.66
C ARG A 99 14.85 7.58 -37.54
N ARG A 100 14.54 8.80 -37.99
CA ARG A 100 15.43 9.95 -37.87
C ARG A 100 15.60 10.40 -36.42
N VAL A 101 14.51 10.53 -35.68
CA VAL A 101 14.52 11.05 -34.31
C VAL A 101 15.17 10.05 -33.34
N VAL A 102 14.90 8.75 -33.51
CA VAL A 102 15.54 7.69 -32.70
C VAL A 102 17.04 7.60 -33.03
N ALA A 103 17.43 7.69 -34.30
CA ALA A 103 18.85 7.71 -34.69
C ALA A 103 19.59 8.96 -34.18
N ALA A 104 18.94 10.13 -34.15
CA ALA A 104 19.49 11.34 -33.57
C ALA A 104 19.59 11.26 -32.04
N ALA A 105 18.57 10.72 -31.36
CA ALA A 105 18.58 10.53 -29.91
C ALA A 105 19.62 9.49 -29.45
N ALA A 106 19.98 8.54 -30.32
CA ALA A 106 21.07 7.59 -30.09
C ALA A 106 22.48 8.21 -30.23
N GLY A 107 22.60 9.45 -30.74
CA GLY A 107 23.88 10.12 -30.96
C GLY A 107 23.86 11.62 -30.72
N GLU A 108 23.88 12.05 -29.46
CA GLU A 108 24.42 13.35 -29.01
C GLU A 108 24.59 13.42 -27.46
N ASP A 109 25.57 14.20 -27.02
CA ASP A 109 26.02 14.45 -25.63
C ASP A 109 25.52 15.80 -25.06
N SER A 110 25.56 15.89 -23.71
CA SER A 110 25.60 17.07 -22.82
C SER A 110 24.28 17.60 -22.20
N ILE A 111 24.14 18.13 -20.96
CA ILE A 111 24.83 18.15 -19.62
C ILE A 111 23.88 18.95 -18.66
N ALA A 112 23.87 18.63 -17.32
CA ALA A 112 23.57 19.48 -16.12
C ALA A 112 22.11 19.95 -15.82
N THR A 113 21.59 20.16 -14.60
CA THR A 113 21.92 19.93 -13.16
C THR A 113 20.66 20.34 -12.36
N GLU A 114 20.39 19.77 -11.18
CA GLU A 114 20.31 20.47 -9.88
C GLU A 114 19.61 19.63 -8.78
N GLU A 115 20.34 19.45 -7.68
CA GLU A 115 19.94 18.82 -6.41
C GLU A 115 18.97 19.71 -5.60
N ALA A 116 18.09 19.10 -4.80
CA ALA A 116 17.58 19.70 -3.58
C ALA A 116 17.34 18.65 -2.48
N ALA A 117 18.30 18.55 -1.56
CA ALA A 117 18.24 17.75 -0.35
C ALA A 117 17.29 18.37 0.70
N LEU A 118 16.52 17.53 1.39
CA LEU A 118 15.92 17.88 2.68
C LEU A 118 16.19 16.79 3.72
N THR A 119 16.92 17.21 4.75
CA THR A 119 17.38 16.47 5.92
C THR A 119 16.22 16.16 6.87
N ILE A 120 15.96 14.88 7.14
CA ILE A 120 15.05 14.47 8.21
C ILE A 120 15.87 14.25 9.48
N SER A 121 15.68 15.17 10.44
CA SER A 121 16.19 15.03 11.81
C SER A 121 15.40 13.95 12.54
N SER A 122 16.00 12.79 12.75
CA SER A 122 15.50 11.75 13.65
C SER A 122 15.57 12.24 15.10
N ARG A 123 14.43 12.67 15.65
CA ARG A 123 14.25 12.75 17.10
C ARG A 123 13.82 11.38 17.60
N SER A 124 14.72 10.71 18.30
CA SER A 124 14.43 9.57 19.16
C SER A 124 13.42 10.00 20.24
N VAL A 125 12.18 9.49 20.16
CA VAL A 125 11.17 9.70 21.19
C VAL A 125 11.13 8.46 22.06
N GLU A 126 11.57 8.61 23.31
CA GLU A 126 11.31 7.64 24.37
C GLU A 126 9.78 7.50 24.53
N ASN A 127 9.30 6.29 24.24
CA ASN A 127 7.98 5.69 24.53
C ASN A 127 7.10 6.52 25.50
N ARG A 128 6.30 7.45 24.94
CA ARG A 128 5.27 8.20 25.66
C ARG A 128 3.92 7.67 25.16
N ARG A 129 3.13 7.01 25.99
CA ARG A 129 1.80 6.48 25.63
C ARG A 129 0.64 7.26 26.26
N LEU A 130 0.87 8.53 26.56
CA LEU A 130 -0.08 9.38 27.29
C LEU A 130 -1.15 9.97 26.37
N VAL A 131 -2.43 9.69 26.64
CA VAL A 131 -3.59 10.21 25.94
C VAL A 131 -4.42 11.07 26.89
N TYR A 132 -4.87 12.22 26.40
CA TYR A 132 -5.77 13.11 27.15
C TYR A 132 -7.20 12.90 26.68
N VAL A 133 -8.15 12.75 27.61
CA VAL A 133 -9.57 12.57 27.32
C VAL A 133 -10.36 13.67 28.03
N ALA A 134 -10.93 14.60 27.27
CA ALA A 134 -11.77 15.67 27.79
C ALA A 134 -13.25 15.40 27.50
N GLU A 135 -14.04 15.24 28.55
CA GLU A 135 -15.44 14.79 28.49
C GLU A 135 -16.15 15.29 29.75
N ASP A 136 -17.30 15.96 29.58
CA ASP A 136 -18.02 16.58 30.71
C ASP A 136 -18.69 15.51 31.60
N ALA A 137 -19.18 14.43 31.00
CA ALA A 137 -19.74 13.27 31.68
C ALA A 137 -18.62 12.37 32.24
N ARG A 138 -18.43 12.45 33.56
CA ARG A 138 -17.39 11.67 34.26
C ARG A 138 -17.49 10.16 34.00
N GLU A 139 -18.70 9.59 34.01
CA GLU A 139 -18.94 8.17 33.77
C GLU A 139 -18.50 7.73 32.36
N ASP A 140 -18.78 8.55 31.34
CA ASP A 140 -18.36 8.27 29.95
C ASP A 140 -16.84 8.34 29.81
N SER A 141 -16.21 9.33 30.45
CA SER A 141 -14.76 9.50 30.45
C SER A 141 -14.04 8.34 31.14
N GLU A 142 -14.55 7.85 32.27
CA GLU A 142 -13.98 6.75 33.05
C GLU A 142 -14.15 5.42 32.29
N ASN A 143 -15.35 5.14 31.77
CA ASN A 143 -15.61 3.92 30.98
C ASN A 143 -14.75 3.83 29.72
N PHE A 144 -14.55 4.94 29.01
CA PHE A 144 -13.71 4.99 27.82
C PHE A 144 -12.22 4.88 28.17
N SER A 145 -11.78 5.55 29.23
CA SER A 145 -10.39 5.49 29.71
C SER A 145 -10.00 4.09 30.16
N ASP A 146 -10.85 3.44 30.96
CA ASP A 146 -10.61 2.07 31.42
C ASP A 146 -10.38 1.14 30.24
N GLN A 147 -11.19 1.23 29.19
CA GLN A 147 -11.04 0.41 27.98
C GLN A 147 -9.70 0.66 27.28
N ILE A 148 -9.26 1.90 27.13
CA ILE A 148 -8.01 2.24 26.43
C ILE A 148 -6.78 1.86 27.27
N VAL A 149 -6.85 1.98 28.60
CA VAL A 149 -5.78 1.56 29.52
C VAL A 149 -5.51 0.05 29.39
N HIS A 150 -6.52 -0.78 29.13
CA HIS A 150 -6.33 -2.21 28.87
C HIS A 150 -5.45 -2.49 27.63
N PHE A 151 -5.34 -1.55 26.69
CA PHE A 151 -4.46 -1.63 25.52
C PHE A 151 -3.07 -1.03 25.77
N GLY A 152 -2.76 -0.65 27.01
CA GLY A 152 -1.42 -0.24 27.43
C GLY A 152 -1.10 1.23 27.18
N TYR A 153 -2.11 2.09 27.10
CA TYR A 153 -1.96 3.55 27.12
C TYR A 153 -2.11 4.10 28.54
N GLU A 154 -1.47 5.24 28.79
CA GLU A 154 -1.71 6.05 29.98
C GLU A 154 -2.79 7.09 29.63
N VAL A 155 -3.81 7.24 30.46
CA VAL A 155 -4.92 8.18 30.18
C VAL A 155 -5.09 9.17 31.34
N GLU A 156 -5.18 10.45 31.02
CA GLU A 156 -5.59 11.52 31.95
C GLU A 156 -6.91 12.12 31.46
N THR A 157 -7.90 12.25 32.36
CA THR A 157 -9.25 12.74 32.04
C THR A 157 -9.48 14.17 32.53
N PHE A 158 -10.28 14.93 31.79
CA PHE A 158 -10.61 16.33 32.07
C PHE A 158 -12.10 16.58 31.88
N GLN A 159 -12.76 17.22 32.86
CA GLN A 159 -14.21 17.49 32.80
C GLN A 159 -14.53 18.87 32.20
N ASN A 160 -13.50 19.67 31.93
CA ASN A 160 -13.64 20.99 31.33
C ASN A 160 -12.43 21.29 30.42
N THR A 161 -12.61 22.29 29.57
CA THR A 161 -11.64 22.66 28.54
C THR A 161 -10.44 23.43 29.09
N ASP A 162 -10.60 24.20 30.17
CA ASP A 162 -9.50 24.97 30.75
C ASP A 162 -8.46 24.08 31.44
N ASP A 163 -8.90 23.01 32.12
CA ASP A 163 -8.00 22.03 32.73
C ASP A 163 -7.25 21.23 31.66
N LEU A 164 -7.93 20.83 30.58
CA LEU A 164 -7.27 20.21 29.42
C LEU A 164 -6.18 21.14 28.87
N PHE A 165 -6.52 22.41 28.67
CA PHE A 165 -5.59 23.40 28.14
C PHE A 165 -4.36 23.58 29.04
N ALA A 166 -4.58 23.67 30.36
CA ALA A 166 -3.51 23.76 31.34
C ALA A 166 -2.61 22.51 31.35
N ALA A 167 -3.19 21.32 31.21
CA ALA A 167 -2.46 20.06 31.16
C ALA A 167 -1.54 19.96 29.94
N VAL A 168 -2.04 20.32 28.74
CA VAL A 168 -1.25 20.28 27.50
C VAL A 168 -0.05 21.24 27.56
N LYS A 169 -0.17 22.38 28.25
CA LYS A 169 0.95 23.29 28.51
C LYS A 169 2.05 22.65 29.39
N ASN A 170 1.66 21.76 30.30
CA ASN A 170 2.59 21.10 31.21
C ASN A 170 3.25 19.87 30.58
N LYS A 171 2.47 19.02 29.90
CA LYS A 171 2.94 17.78 29.29
C LYS A 171 2.19 17.54 27.98
N ILE A 172 2.94 17.30 26.92
CA ILE A 172 2.40 17.04 25.59
C ILE A 172 1.98 15.56 25.51
N PRO A 173 0.69 15.24 25.28
CA PRO A 173 0.23 13.87 25.06
C PRO A 173 0.51 13.42 23.62
N VAL A 174 0.38 12.10 23.36
CA VAL A 174 0.43 11.57 21.99
C VAL A 174 -0.86 11.77 21.20
N ALA A 175 -1.97 11.96 21.90
CA ALA A 175 -3.25 12.30 21.29
C ALA A 175 -4.17 12.98 22.31
N ILE A 176 -5.09 13.80 21.81
CA ILE A 176 -6.20 14.39 22.57
C ILE A 176 -7.50 13.82 22.03
N VAL A 177 -8.35 13.33 22.93
CA VAL A 177 -9.76 13.02 22.67
C VAL A 177 -10.58 14.08 23.39
N THR A 178 -11.49 14.75 22.71
CA THR A 178 -12.34 15.75 23.35
C THR A 178 -13.76 15.65 22.86
N ASP A 179 -14.75 15.73 23.75
CA ASP A 179 -16.12 16.04 23.35
C ASP A 179 -16.12 17.41 22.67
N VAL A 180 -16.99 17.60 21.69
CA VAL A 180 -17.25 18.89 21.06
C VAL A 180 -18.09 19.78 21.97
N VAL A 181 -19.02 19.18 22.71
CA VAL A 181 -19.97 19.88 23.58
C VAL A 181 -19.46 19.82 25.01
N PHE A 182 -19.42 20.97 25.68
CA PHE A 182 -19.25 21.05 27.13
C PHE A 182 -20.30 22.00 27.70
N GLU A 183 -20.45 22.02 29.02
CA GLU A 183 -21.29 23.01 29.71
C GLU A 183 -20.95 24.47 29.33
N SER A 184 -19.67 24.75 29.05
CA SER A 184 -19.19 26.08 28.66
C SER A 184 -19.63 26.51 27.26
N GLY A 185 -20.09 25.59 26.40
CA GLY A 185 -20.55 25.92 25.07
C GLY A 185 -20.70 24.73 24.13
N LYS A 186 -21.54 24.92 23.10
CA LYS A 186 -21.87 23.89 22.09
C LYS A 186 -20.68 23.41 21.26
N HIS A 187 -19.62 24.22 21.16
CA HIS A 187 -18.41 23.92 20.38
C HIS A 187 -17.14 24.07 21.22
N ALA A 188 -17.26 24.08 22.54
CA ALA A 188 -16.18 24.38 23.46
C ALA A 188 -14.96 23.46 23.28
N GLY A 189 -15.18 22.18 22.92
CA GLY A 189 -14.10 21.26 22.61
C GLY A 189 -13.29 21.63 21.37
N ILE A 190 -13.95 22.21 20.37
CA ILE A 190 -13.27 22.72 19.17
C ILE A 190 -12.53 24.01 19.51
N ASP A 191 -13.18 24.90 20.29
CA ASP A 191 -12.60 26.18 20.70
C ASP A 191 -11.28 25.98 21.47
N VAL A 192 -11.19 24.98 22.36
CA VAL A 192 -9.95 24.70 23.11
C VAL A 192 -8.84 24.15 22.23
N VAL A 193 -9.17 23.35 21.22
CA VAL A 193 -8.17 22.81 20.27
C VAL A 193 -7.61 23.92 19.39
N GLU A 194 -8.46 24.83 18.90
CA GLU A 194 -8.03 26.04 18.18
C GLU A 194 -7.03 26.84 19.03
N ARG A 195 -7.35 27.04 20.31
CA ARG A 195 -6.48 27.72 21.29
C ARG A 195 -5.15 26.98 21.54
N ILE A 196 -5.18 25.65 21.64
CA ILE A 196 -3.96 24.81 21.79
C ILE A 196 -3.05 24.98 20.58
N ALA A 197 -3.61 24.91 19.37
CA ALA A 197 -2.86 25.03 18.12
C ALA A 197 -2.18 26.40 17.99
N GLU A 198 -2.87 27.48 18.38
CA GLU A 198 -2.35 28.85 18.37
C GLU A 198 -1.21 29.07 19.37
N GLU A 199 -1.34 28.58 20.61
CA GLU A 199 -0.39 28.89 21.68
C GLU A 199 0.80 27.92 21.78
N ILE A 200 0.59 26.63 21.49
CA ILE A 200 1.59 25.56 21.78
C ILE A 200 2.38 25.16 20.52
N ARG A 201 1.90 25.51 19.31
CA ARG A 201 2.52 25.21 18.00
C ARG A 201 3.08 23.78 17.91
N ASN A 202 2.28 22.79 18.29
CA ASN A 202 2.64 21.39 18.17
C ASN A 202 1.53 20.61 17.44
N ASP A 203 1.91 19.66 16.59
CA ASP A 203 0.98 18.86 15.79
C ASP A 203 0.52 17.64 16.61
N ILE A 204 -0.30 17.92 17.63
CA ILE A 204 -0.89 16.88 18.47
C ILE A 204 -2.12 16.32 17.75
N PRO A 205 -2.20 15.00 17.47
CA PRO A 205 -3.38 14.40 16.89
C PRO A 205 -4.62 14.59 17.78
N VAL A 206 -5.67 15.21 17.24
CA VAL A 206 -6.94 15.45 17.95
C VAL A 206 -8.08 14.62 17.38
N PHE A 207 -8.84 13.97 18.28
CA PHE A 207 -10.03 13.18 17.99
C PHE A 207 -11.23 13.82 18.67
N PHE A 208 -12.20 14.30 17.88
CA PHE A 208 -13.44 14.86 18.40
C PHE A 208 -14.45 13.74 18.62
N THR A 209 -15.11 13.72 19.77
CA THR A 209 -16.31 12.91 20.03
C THR A 209 -17.52 13.83 20.10
N SER A 210 -18.69 13.40 19.63
CA SER A 210 -19.90 14.22 19.79
C SER A 210 -21.19 13.43 19.57
N THR A 211 -22.30 13.94 20.11
CA THR A 211 -23.67 13.59 19.70
C THR A 211 -24.18 14.45 18.55
N LEU A 212 -23.52 15.57 18.23
CA LEU A 212 -23.85 16.42 17.09
C LEU A 212 -23.34 15.80 15.79
N ASP A 213 -24.20 15.60 14.79
CA ASP A 213 -23.80 15.08 13.47
C ASP A 213 -24.02 16.10 12.34
N ASP A 214 -24.07 17.39 12.67
CA ASP A 214 -24.25 18.42 11.66
C ASP A 214 -22.93 18.73 10.91
N ILE A 215 -23.05 18.93 9.60
CA ILE A 215 -21.89 19.15 8.72
C ILE A 215 -21.08 20.40 9.10
N LYS A 216 -21.72 21.44 9.66
CA LYS A 216 -21.04 22.69 10.00
C LYS A 216 -20.08 22.47 11.16
N THR A 217 -20.52 21.75 12.18
CA THR A 217 -19.71 21.36 13.34
C THR A 217 -18.55 20.46 12.91
N ARG A 218 -18.81 19.45 12.08
CA ARG A 218 -17.77 18.56 11.55
C ARG A 218 -16.72 19.31 10.72
N LEU A 219 -17.13 20.25 9.88
CA LEU A 219 -16.21 21.11 9.11
C LEU A 219 -15.35 22.00 10.02
N ARG A 220 -15.91 22.50 11.12
CA ARG A 220 -15.16 23.29 12.09
C ARG A 220 -14.11 22.44 12.80
N ALA A 221 -14.46 21.23 13.23
CA ALA A 221 -13.53 20.27 13.81
C ALA A 221 -12.34 19.95 12.88
N VAL A 222 -12.60 19.77 11.58
CA VAL A 222 -11.52 19.57 10.59
C VAL A 222 -10.63 20.81 10.46
N ARG A 223 -11.22 22.01 10.43
CA ARG A 223 -10.48 23.28 10.33
C ARG A 223 -9.60 23.56 11.56
N ALA A 224 -10.02 23.08 12.73
CA ALA A 224 -9.24 23.12 13.96
C ALA A 224 -8.08 22.12 13.99
N GLY A 225 -7.89 21.31 12.94
CA GLY A 225 -6.85 20.27 12.88
C GLY A 225 -7.30 18.90 13.41
N GLY A 226 -8.61 18.70 13.60
CA GLY A 226 -9.18 17.42 14.00
C GLY A 226 -8.88 16.31 12.99
N ARG A 227 -8.25 15.24 13.47
CA ARG A 227 -7.90 14.06 12.67
C ARG A 227 -9.07 13.09 12.49
N ALA A 228 -10.01 13.09 13.44
CA ALA A 228 -11.25 12.36 13.33
C ALA A 228 -12.39 13.04 14.07
N TYR A 229 -13.60 12.72 13.63
CA TYR A 229 -14.86 13.07 14.29
C TYR A 229 -15.64 11.77 14.50
N LEU A 230 -15.90 11.42 15.76
CA LEU A 230 -16.49 10.16 16.20
C LEU A 230 -17.86 10.44 16.82
N ASN A 231 -18.88 9.77 16.30
CA ASN A 231 -20.22 9.87 16.89
C ASN A 231 -20.29 8.98 18.13
N LYS A 232 -20.85 9.49 19.23
CA LYS A 232 -21.08 8.72 20.45
C LYS A 232 -22.21 7.70 20.25
N PRO A 233 -22.13 6.48 20.83
CA PRO A 233 -21.03 5.98 21.66
C PRO A 233 -19.80 5.59 20.84
N VAL A 234 -18.61 5.89 21.36
CA VAL A 234 -17.34 5.58 20.70
C VAL A 234 -16.93 4.15 21.02
N ASP A 235 -16.62 3.37 19.98
CA ASP A 235 -16.02 2.05 20.12
C ASP A 235 -14.53 2.19 20.48
N ALA A 236 -14.14 1.75 21.67
CA ALA A 236 -12.76 1.85 22.15
C ALA A 236 -11.78 1.01 21.32
N GLY A 237 -12.21 -0.13 20.76
CA GLY A 237 -11.37 -0.95 19.88
C GLY A 237 -11.06 -0.23 18.57
N VAL A 238 -12.07 0.36 17.94
CA VAL A 238 -11.89 1.19 16.72
C VAL A 238 -11.04 2.43 17.01
N PHE A 239 -11.17 3.00 18.20
CA PHE A 239 -10.36 4.15 18.61
C PHE A 239 -8.90 3.77 18.87
N VAL A 240 -8.65 2.66 19.56
CA VAL A 240 -7.29 2.14 19.80
C VAL A 240 -6.61 1.77 18.49
N ASP A 241 -7.30 1.15 17.53
CA ASP A 241 -6.75 0.89 16.19
C ASP A 241 -6.28 2.19 15.51
N ARG A 242 -7.00 3.30 15.71
CA ARG A 242 -6.60 4.62 15.18
C ARG A 242 -5.45 5.23 15.96
N LEU A 243 -5.37 5.04 17.27
CA LEU A 243 -4.25 5.48 18.09
C LEU A 243 -2.98 4.68 17.78
N ASP A 244 -3.07 3.36 17.66
CA ASP A 244 -1.97 2.46 17.31
C ASP A 244 -1.39 2.81 15.94
N ALA A 245 -2.24 3.20 14.98
CA ALA A 245 -1.78 3.72 13.69
C ALA A 245 -0.99 5.05 13.78
N LEU A 246 -1.07 5.76 14.91
CA LEU A 246 -0.32 6.99 15.19
C LEU A 246 0.89 6.76 16.11
N SER A 247 0.82 5.77 17.00
CA SER A 247 1.77 5.53 18.09
C SER A 247 2.70 4.33 17.84
N SER A 248 2.50 3.57 16.77
CA SER A 248 3.31 2.38 16.48
C SER A 248 4.79 2.74 16.30
N ASP A 249 5.59 2.38 17.31
CA ASP A 249 7.05 2.26 17.24
C ASP A 249 7.50 1.09 16.34
N GLU A 250 6.58 0.20 15.93
CA GLU A 250 6.85 -0.72 14.84
C GLU A 250 6.96 0.08 13.54
N PRO A 251 8.10 0.03 12.82
CA PRO A 251 8.22 0.70 11.54
C PRO A 251 7.05 0.22 10.67
N PRO A 252 6.25 1.14 10.10
CA PRO A 252 5.07 0.76 9.35
C PRO A 252 5.48 -0.28 8.31
N GLN A 253 4.82 -1.44 8.30
CA GLN A 253 5.20 -2.48 7.35
C GLN A 253 5.24 -1.86 5.95
N PRO A 254 6.35 -2.02 5.22
CA PRO A 254 6.52 -1.36 3.94
C PRO A 254 5.42 -1.79 2.99
N PHE A 255 4.88 -0.85 2.21
CA PHE A 255 3.83 -1.16 1.24
C PHE A 255 4.37 -2.16 0.22
N ARG A 256 3.61 -3.21 -0.06
CA ARG A 256 4.01 -4.25 -1.01
C ARG A 256 3.34 -4.00 -2.35
N VAL A 257 4.13 -3.60 -3.33
CA VAL A 257 3.67 -3.26 -4.68
C VAL A 257 4.13 -4.33 -5.65
N LEU A 258 3.19 -4.90 -6.41
CA LEU A 258 3.51 -5.75 -7.56
C LEU A 258 3.43 -4.89 -8.82
N VAL A 259 4.49 -4.85 -9.61
CA VAL A 259 4.53 -4.15 -10.89
C VAL A 259 4.58 -5.19 -12.00
N ILE A 260 3.67 -5.09 -12.97
CA ILE A 260 3.57 -6.01 -14.11
C ILE A 260 3.63 -5.16 -15.38
N ASP A 261 4.71 -5.30 -16.13
CA ASP A 261 4.95 -4.60 -17.41
C ASP A 261 6.00 -5.41 -18.17
N ASP A 262 5.81 -5.69 -19.46
CA ASP A 262 6.76 -6.51 -20.23
C ASP A 262 8.06 -5.77 -20.53
N GLU A 263 8.06 -4.44 -20.37
CA GLU A 263 9.25 -3.62 -20.51
C GLU A 263 10.07 -3.58 -19.21
N GLU A 264 11.22 -4.26 -19.19
CA GLU A 264 12.14 -4.29 -18.04
C GLU A 264 12.59 -2.88 -17.60
N ASP A 265 12.84 -1.99 -18.55
CA ASP A 265 13.22 -0.61 -18.23
C ASP A 265 12.11 0.12 -17.44
N MET A 266 10.84 -0.14 -17.78
CA MET A 266 9.68 0.48 -17.12
C MET A 266 9.43 -0.09 -15.72
N THR A 267 9.50 -1.41 -15.56
CA THR A 267 9.35 -2.03 -14.23
C THR A 267 10.46 -1.57 -13.28
N GLU A 268 11.69 -1.45 -13.78
CA GLU A 268 12.85 -1.01 -13.02
C GLU A 268 12.75 0.48 -12.64
N TYR A 269 12.24 1.34 -13.54
CA TYR A 269 11.95 2.73 -13.25
C TYR A 269 10.93 2.89 -12.10
N TYR A 270 9.79 2.19 -12.17
CA TYR A 270 8.78 2.25 -11.09
C TYR A 270 9.30 1.69 -9.77
N ARG A 271 10.07 0.60 -9.84
CA ARG A 271 10.72 0.02 -8.67
C ARG A 271 11.64 1.02 -7.99
N ALA A 272 12.54 1.67 -8.74
CA ALA A 272 13.46 2.65 -8.19
C ALA A 272 12.75 3.81 -7.50
N ILE A 273 11.67 4.34 -8.10
CA ILE A 273 10.88 5.42 -7.49
C ILE A 273 10.22 4.96 -6.19
N LEU A 274 9.48 3.85 -6.22
CA LEU A 274 8.68 3.41 -5.07
C LEU A 274 9.55 2.91 -3.91
N GLU A 275 10.70 2.30 -4.19
CA GLU A 275 11.66 1.89 -3.15
C GLU A 275 12.27 3.08 -2.41
N THR A 276 12.37 4.28 -3.02
CA THR A 276 12.92 5.48 -2.36
C THR A 276 12.11 5.94 -1.15
N VAL A 277 10.81 5.67 -1.14
CA VAL A 277 9.90 5.98 -0.03
C VAL A 277 9.64 4.75 0.86
N GLY A 278 10.49 3.72 0.75
CA GLY A 278 10.50 2.55 1.61
C GLY A 278 9.47 1.48 1.25
N MET A 279 8.90 1.48 0.03
CA MET A 279 8.02 0.39 -0.41
C MET A 279 8.83 -0.83 -0.84
N LYS A 280 8.26 -2.03 -0.68
CA LYS A 280 8.78 -3.26 -1.25
C LYS A 280 8.12 -3.49 -2.60
N VAL A 281 8.92 -3.61 -3.65
CA VAL A 281 8.42 -3.77 -5.01
C VAL A 281 8.90 -5.10 -5.60
N VAL A 282 8.00 -5.85 -6.21
CA VAL A 282 8.35 -6.99 -7.07
C VAL A 282 7.92 -6.64 -8.49
N ALA A 283 8.85 -6.76 -9.43
CA ALA A 283 8.60 -6.60 -10.85
C ALA A 283 8.36 -7.97 -11.51
N VAL A 284 7.37 -8.04 -12.39
CA VAL A 284 7.04 -9.21 -13.20
C VAL A 284 6.99 -8.76 -14.66
N ASN A 285 7.97 -9.22 -15.44
CA ASN A 285 8.07 -8.88 -16.87
C ASN A 285 7.42 -9.92 -17.79
N ASP A 286 7.08 -11.08 -17.26
CA ASP A 286 6.29 -12.09 -17.97
C ASP A 286 4.91 -12.20 -17.30
N PRO A 287 3.83 -11.76 -17.96
CA PRO A 287 2.50 -11.73 -17.35
C PRO A 287 1.99 -13.13 -16.97
N LEU A 288 2.53 -14.21 -17.57
CA LEU A 288 2.15 -15.58 -17.22
C LEU A 288 2.62 -15.99 -15.82
N GLN A 289 3.60 -15.29 -15.24
CA GLN A 289 4.12 -15.54 -13.90
C GLN A 289 3.35 -14.79 -12.80
N VAL A 290 2.33 -14.02 -13.16
CA VAL A 290 1.61 -13.16 -12.20
C VAL A 290 1.01 -13.95 -11.03
N MET A 291 0.47 -15.14 -11.29
CA MET A 291 -0.22 -15.92 -10.27
C MET A 291 0.74 -16.44 -9.19
N GLU A 292 1.94 -16.84 -9.59
CA GLU A 292 3.00 -17.25 -8.66
C GLU A 292 3.50 -16.05 -7.84
N ALA A 293 3.69 -14.91 -8.50
CA ALA A 293 4.08 -13.67 -7.82
C ALA A 293 3.02 -13.22 -6.81
N LEU A 294 1.73 -13.30 -7.13
CA LEU A 294 0.64 -12.94 -6.21
C LEU A 294 0.63 -13.79 -4.94
N VAL A 295 0.83 -15.11 -5.06
CA VAL A 295 0.81 -16.01 -3.90
C VAL A 295 2.07 -15.90 -3.07
N SER A 296 3.24 -15.80 -3.69
CA SER A 296 4.52 -15.69 -2.98
C SER A 296 4.71 -14.31 -2.33
N PHE A 297 4.35 -13.26 -3.06
CA PHE A 297 4.57 -11.88 -2.65
C PHE A 297 3.34 -11.21 -2.04
N MET A 298 2.15 -11.82 -2.00
CA MET A 298 0.95 -11.31 -1.31
C MET A 298 0.86 -9.77 -1.30
N PRO A 299 0.82 -9.13 -2.49
CA PRO A 299 0.92 -7.69 -2.61
C PRO A 299 -0.33 -7.01 -2.06
N GLU A 300 -0.21 -5.70 -1.84
CA GLU A 300 -1.28 -4.84 -1.33
C GLU A 300 -1.84 -3.93 -2.43
N ILE A 301 -1.20 -3.91 -3.59
CA ILE A 301 -1.60 -3.22 -4.81
C ILE A 301 -0.83 -3.80 -6.01
N VAL A 302 -1.48 -3.81 -7.17
CA VAL A 302 -0.88 -4.17 -8.46
C VAL A 302 -0.85 -2.94 -9.35
N LEU A 303 0.31 -2.61 -9.88
CA LEU A 303 0.48 -1.70 -11.02
C LEU A 303 0.65 -2.56 -12.26
N MET A 304 -0.21 -2.39 -13.25
CA MET A 304 -0.25 -3.29 -14.41
C MET A 304 -0.31 -2.51 -15.71
N ASP A 305 0.58 -2.83 -16.64
CA ASP A 305 0.48 -2.34 -17.99
C ASP A 305 -0.74 -2.92 -18.71
N LEU A 306 -1.31 -2.15 -19.64
CA LEU A 306 -2.51 -2.56 -20.36
C LEU A 306 -2.19 -3.42 -21.59
N TYR A 307 -1.06 -3.17 -22.24
CA TYR A 307 -0.69 -3.71 -23.54
C TYR A 307 0.58 -4.54 -23.44
N MET A 308 0.42 -5.77 -22.94
CA MET A 308 1.51 -6.74 -22.84
C MET A 308 1.41 -7.81 -23.94
N PRO A 309 2.52 -8.47 -24.29
CA PRO A 309 2.54 -9.63 -25.16
C PRO A 309 1.73 -10.77 -24.52
N SER A 310 1.08 -11.59 -25.36
CA SER A 310 0.32 -12.79 -24.96
C SER A 310 -0.99 -12.56 -24.21
N CYS A 311 -1.14 -11.50 -23.41
CA CYS A 311 -2.41 -11.15 -22.78
C CYS A 311 -2.52 -9.65 -22.50
N SER A 312 -3.72 -9.11 -22.57
CA SER A 312 -3.95 -7.73 -22.15
C SER A 312 -4.11 -7.62 -20.63
N GLY A 313 -3.73 -6.47 -20.07
CA GLY A 313 -3.93 -6.16 -18.65
C GLY A 313 -5.37 -6.36 -18.17
N TYR A 314 -6.40 -6.10 -19.00
CA TYR A 314 -7.79 -6.34 -18.59
C TYR A 314 -8.13 -7.84 -18.49
N GLU A 315 -7.55 -8.67 -19.36
CA GLU A 315 -7.72 -10.13 -19.29
C GLU A 315 -7.06 -10.66 -18.01
N LEU A 316 -5.85 -10.16 -17.73
CA LEU A 316 -5.10 -10.52 -16.54
C LEU A 316 -5.82 -10.08 -15.26
N ALA A 317 -6.37 -8.86 -15.22
CA ALA A 317 -7.19 -8.39 -14.10
C ALA A 317 -8.37 -9.35 -13.84
N ARG A 318 -9.08 -9.78 -14.89
CA ARG A 318 -10.19 -10.73 -14.75
C ARG A 318 -9.74 -12.07 -14.18
N VAL A 319 -8.57 -12.57 -14.59
CA VAL A 319 -7.98 -13.80 -14.02
C VAL A 319 -7.67 -13.61 -12.53
N ILE A 320 -7.07 -12.49 -12.14
CA ILE A 320 -6.78 -12.17 -10.73
C ILE A 320 -8.07 -12.13 -9.91
N ARG A 321 -9.14 -11.53 -10.45
CA ARG A 321 -10.45 -11.43 -9.79
C ARG A 321 -11.19 -12.76 -9.63
N GLN A 322 -10.81 -13.81 -10.36
CA GLN A 322 -11.38 -15.15 -10.15
C GLN A 322 -10.89 -15.79 -8.84
N GLN A 323 -9.80 -15.30 -8.26
CA GLN A 323 -9.25 -15.81 -7.01
C GLN A 323 -9.84 -15.05 -5.82
N GLU A 324 -10.58 -15.75 -4.96
CA GLU A 324 -11.25 -15.17 -3.79
C GLU A 324 -10.30 -14.33 -2.90
N ALA A 325 -9.04 -14.78 -2.75
CA ALA A 325 -8.03 -14.10 -1.95
C ALA A 325 -7.64 -12.71 -2.48
N PHE A 326 -7.84 -12.44 -3.79
CA PHE A 326 -7.41 -11.20 -4.47
C PHE A 326 -8.58 -10.36 -4.99
N VAL A 327 -9.83 -10.71 -4.65
CA VAL A 327 -11.02 -9.94 -5.07
C VAL A 327 -10.96 -8.49 -4.59
N SER A 328 -10.38 -8.23 -3.41
CA SER A 328 -10.25 -6.88 -2.84
C SER A 328 -8.93 -6.19 -3.15
N LEU A 329 -8.00 -6.85 -3.87
CA LEU A 329 -6.67 -6.31 -4.16
C LEU A 329 -6.78 -5.12 -5.14
N PRO A 330 -6.29 -3.91 -4.82
CA PRO A 330 -6.36 -2.79 -5.75
C PRO A 330 -5.49 -3.05 -6.98
N ILE A 331 -6.07 -2.89 -8.17
CA ILE A 331 -5.39 -3.00 -9.47
C ILE A 331 -5.42 -1.63 -10.15
N VAL A 332 -4.26 -1.06 -10.43
CA VAL A 332 -4.12 0.23 -11.13
C VAL A 332 -3.48 -0.03 -12.48
N TYR A 333 -4.17 0.36 -13.55
CA TYR A 333 -3.60 0.29 -14.88
C TYR A 333 -2.63 1.44 -15.11
N VAL A 334 -1.52 1.17 -15.79
CA VAL A 334 -0.49 2.15 -16.12
C VAL A 334 -0.23 2.06 -17.62
N SER A 335 -0.72 3.01 -18.42
CA SER A 335 -0.64 2.89 -19.90
C SER A 335 -0.59 4.26 -20.59
N SER A 336 -0.10 4.33 -21.83
CA SER A 336 -0.07 5.56 -22.65
C SER A 336 -1.40 5.88 -23.36
N GLU A 337 -2.40 5.00 -23.21
CA GLU A 337 -3.74 5.16 -23.78
C GLU A 337 -4.37 6.49 -23.29
N GLY A 338 -4.74 7.32 -24.26
CA GLY A 338 -5.32 8.64 -24.04
C GLY A 338 -6.82 8.71 -24.30
N ASP A 339 -7.41 7.69 -24.90
CA ASP A 339 -8.83 7.61 -25.15
C ASP A 339 -9.60 7.27 -23.86
N LYS A 340 -10.47 8.20 -23.45
CA LYS A 340 -11.27 8.04 -22.23
C LYS A 340 -12.29 6.90 -22.31
N GLY A 341 -12.77 6.57 -23.51
CA GLY A 341 -13.70 5.47 -23.71
C GLY A 341 -13.04 4.12 -23.39
N ARG A 342 -11.87 3.88 -23.96
CA ARG A 342 -11.06 2.68 -23.69
C ARG A 342 -10.58 2.61 -22.23
N GLN A 343 -10.21 3.73 -21.63
CA GLN A 343 -9.90 3.78 -20.19
C GLN A 343 -11.11 3.35 -19.33
N LEU A 344 -12.31 3.80 -19.67
CA LEU A 344 -13.53 3.44 -18.94
C LEU A 344 -13.90 1.96 -19.11
N GLU A 345 -13.69 1.40 -20.30
CA GLU A 345 -13.85 -0.04 -20.55
C GLU A 345 -12.87 -0.86 -19.71
N ALA A 346 -11.60 -0.44 -19.64
CA ALA A 346 -10.59 -1.10 -18.81
C ALA A 346 -10.97 -1.09 -17.32
N MET A 347 -11.47 0.04 -16.80
CA MET A 347 -11.95 0.14 -15.41
C MET A 347 -13.14 -0.83 -15.17
N SER A 348 -14.03 -0.97 -16.15
CA SER A 348 -15.17 -1.89 -16.06
C SER A 348 -14.74 -3.36 -16.04
N ALA A 349 -13.53 -3.68 -16.50
CA ALA A 349 -12.98 -5.03 -16.56
C ALA A 349 -12.26 -5.49 -15.27
N GLY A 350 -12.37 -4.73 -14.17
CA GLY A 350 -11.90 -5.15 -12.85
C GLY A 350 -10.70 -4.39 -12.29
N GLY A 351 -10.30 -3.28 -12.94
CA GLY A 351 -9.35 -2.33 -12.38
C GLY A 351 -10.01 -1.26 -11.52
N ASP A 352 -9.26 -0.73 -10.57
CA ASP A 352 -9.71 0.27 -9.60
C ASP A 352 -9.33 1.70 -10.01
N ASP A 353 -8.30 1.86 -10.85
CA ASP A 353 -7.88 3.16 -11.37
C ASP A 353 -7.03 3.03 -12.63
N PHE A 354 -6.76 4.18 -13.28
CA PHE A 354 -5.94 4.32 -14.46
C PHE A 354 -4.95 5.49 -14.32
N LEU A 355 -3.66 5.23 -14.54
CA LEU A 355 -2.60 6.23 -14.61
C LEU A 355 -2.05 6.31 -16.03
N THR A 356 -2.14 7.50 -16.63
CA THR A 356 -1.64 7.73 -17.99
C THR A 356 -0.14 8.02 -17.98
N LYS A 357 0.64 7.26 -18.76
CA LYS A 357 2.07 7.51 -19.03
C LYS A 357 2.22 8.82 -19.85
N PRO A 358 3.22 9.69 -19.57
CA PRO A 358 4.24 9.59 -18.52
C PRO A 358 3.70 9.99 -17.13
N ILE A 359 4.17 9.27 -16.09
CA ILE A 359 3.75 9.51 -14.71
C ILE A 359 4.87 10.21 -13.94
N VAL A 360 4.56 11.36 -13.36
CA VAL A 360 5.46 12.09 -12.47
C VAL A 360 5.67 11.28 -11.17
N PRO A 361 6.91 11.14 -10.65
CA PRO A 361 7.21 10.31 -9.48
C PRO A 361 6.31 10.56 -8.26
N ASP A 362 6.10 11.82 -7.87
CA ASP A 362 5.25 12.20 -6.74
C ASP A 362 3.79 11.75 -6.93
N HIS A 363 3.29 11.80 -8.17
CA HIS A 363 1.95 11.35 -8.49
C HIS A 363 1.84 9.82 -8.33
N LEU A 364 2.84 9.06 -8.79
CA LEU A 364 2.88 7.61 -8.62
C LEU A 364 2.89 7.22 -7.13
N ILE A 365 3.78 7.85 -6.35
CA ILE A 365 3.91 7.60 -4.90
C ILE A 365 2.60 7.90 -4.19
N GLY A 366 1.98 9.05 -4.47
CA GLY A 366 0.70 9.45 -3.89
C GLY A 366 -0.44 8.50 -4.27
N ALA A 367 -0.54 8.14 -5.56
CA ALA A 367 -1.55 7.23 -6.07
C ALA A 367 -1.47 5.84 -5.43
N VAL A 368 -0.27 5.29 -5.28
CA VAL A 368 -0.02 4.00 -4.62
C VAL A 368 -0.31 4.09 -3.13
N SER A 369 0.27 5.07 -2.44
CA SER A 369 0.17 5.20 -0.98
C SER A 369 -1.27 5.36 -0.51
N ASN A 370 -2.06 6.17 -1.20
CA ASN A 370 -3.46 6.40 -0.84
C ASN A 370 -4.30 5.13 -0.97
N ARG A 371 -4.06 4.35 -2.01
CA ARG A 371 -4.77 3.08 -2.27
C ARG A 371 -4.39 2.01 -1.27
N VAL A 372 -3.11 1.82 -1.01
CA VAL A 372 -2.64 0.82 -0.03
C VAL A 372 -3.13 1.18 1.37
N ARG A 373 -3.08 2.46 1.77
CA ARG A 373 -3.64 2.91 3.06
C ARG A 373 -5.13 2.59 3.17
N ARG A 374 -5.92 2.92 2.14
CA ARG A 374 -7.35 2.62 2.12
C ARG A 374 -7.61 1.12 2.14
N TRP A 375 -6.84 0.34 1.39
CA TRP A 375 -6.95 -1.12 1.36
C TRP A 375 -6.66 -1.75 2.71
N ARG A 376 -5.59 -1.32 3.41
CA ARG A 376 -5.28 -1.80 4.77
C ARG A 376 -6.42 -1.53 5.75
N VAL A 377 -7.01 -0.34 5.69
CA VAL A 377 -8.17 0.03 6.54
C VAL A 377 -9.39 -0.82 6.22
N LEU A 378 -9.73 -1.02 4.95
CA LEU A 378 -10.85 -1.88 4.58
C LEU A 378 -10.60 -3.33 4.99
N ARG A 379 -9.38 -3.81 4.83
CA ARG A 379 -8.98 -5.16 5.19
C ARG A 379 -9.02 -5.39 6.70
N SER A 380 -8.64 -4.41 7.53
CA SER A 380 -8.74 -4.56 8.99
C SER A 380 -10.19 -4.78 9.43
N TYR A 381 -11.15 -4.05 8.85
CA TYR A 381 -12.57 -4.24 9.12
C TYR A 381 -13.12 -5.59 8.63
N MET A 382 -12.62 -6.12 7.51
CA MET A 382 -13.06 -7.43 6.99
C MET A 382 -12.50 -8.61 7.78
N VAL A 383 -11.42 -8.39 8.53
CA VAL A 383 -10.60 -9.45 9.13
C VAL A 383 -10.75 -9.49 10.65
N ARG A 384 -11.25 -8.42 11.28
CA ARG A 384 -11.48 -8.33 12.71
C ARG A 384 -12.97 -8.37 13.06
N ASP A 385 -13.28 -8.88 14.24
CA ASP A 385 -14.61 -8.89 14.84
C ASP A 385 -14.91 -7.54 15.49
N SER A 386 -16.07 -6.96 15.19
CA SER A 386 -16.44 -5.61 15.64
C SER A 386 -16.70 -5.49 17.13
N LEU A 387 -16.94 -6.61 17.83
CA LEU A 387 -17.24 -6.59 19.26
C LEU A 387 -15.97 -6.69 20.12
N THR A 388 -14.93 -7.32 19.58
CA THR A 388 -13.72 -7.67 20.35
C THR A 388 -12.42 -7.09 19.81
N GLY A 389 -12.41 -6.57 18.57
CA GLY A 389 -11.19 -6.11 17.89
C GLY A 389 -10.21 -7.22 17.52
N LEU A 390 -10.51 -8.48 17.89
CA LEU A 390 -9.72 -9.67 17.57
C LEU A 390 -9.98 -10.14 16.14
N TYR A 391 -9.17 -11.08 15.64
CA TYR A 391 -9.44 -11.70 14.35
C TYR A 391 -10.79 -12.40 14.34
N ASN A 392 -11.55 -12.20 13.27
CA ASN A 392 -12.80 -12.90 13.08
C ASN A 392 -12.55 -14.40 12.91
N HIS A 393 -13.61 -15.19 13.06
CA HIS A 393 -13.54 -16.64 13.03
C HIS A 393 -12.97 -17.18 11.70
N THR A 394 -13.25 -16.52 10.56
CA THR A 394 -12.71 -16.89 9.25
C THR A 394 -11.20 -16.73 9.20
N LYS A 395 -10.68 -15.57 9.65
CA LYS A 395 -9.24 -15.31 9.66
C LYS A 395 -8.51 -16.20 10.66
N THR A 396 -9.10 -16.42 11.82
CA THR A 396 -8.54 -17.31 12.85
C THR A 396 -8.36 -18.73 12.30
N LYS A 397 -9.37 -19.25 11.57
CA LYS A 397 -9.25 -20.55 10.89
C LYS A 397 -8.20 -20.57 9.80
N GLU A 398 -8.10 -19.51 8.99
CA GLU A 398 -7.09 -19.41 7.93
C GLU A 398 -5.67 -19.42 8.51
N MET A 399 -5.41 -18.60 9.54
CA MET A 399 -4.12 -18.57 10.25
C MET A 399 -3.80 -19.91 10.90
N LEU A 400 -4.79 -20.56 11.53
CA LEU A 400 -4.63 -21.90 12.08
C LEU A 400 -4.24 -22.92 11.00
N ASN A 401 -4.91 -22.87 9.84
CA ASN A 401 -4.62 -23.77 8.73
C ASN A 401 -3.22 -23.54 8.14
N ILE A 402 -2.80 -22.28 7.98
CA ILE A 402 -1.44 -21.92 7.54
C ILE A 402 -0.41 -22.50 8.52
N GLU A 403 -0.63 -22.31 9.82
CA GLU A 403 0.33 -22.74 10.84
C GLU A 403 0.33 -24.26 11.06
N MET A 404 -0.82 -24.91 10.90
CA MET A 404 -0.93 -26.37 10.84
C MET A 404 -0.18 -26.94 9.63
N ALA A 405 -0.30 -26.30 8.46
CA ALA A 405 0.44 -26.70 7.26
C ALA A 405 1.96 -26.49 7.43
N GLY A 406 2.38 -25.45 8.16
CA GLY A 406 3.77 -25.22 8.56
C GLY A 406 4.30 -26.25 9.57
N SER A 407 3.47 -26.67 10.52
CA SER A 407 3.81 -27.64 11.58
C SER A 407 4.05 -29.07 11.04
N VAL A 408 3.49 -29.41 9.87
CA VAL A 408 3.82 -30.66 9.17
C VAL A 408 5.26 -30.67 8.65
N ARG A 409 5.89 -29.51 8.47
CA ARG A 409 7.27 -29.37 7.95
C ARG A 409 8.33 -29.20 9.03
N ILE A 410 7.98 -28.81 10.27
CA ILE A 410 8.91 -28.64 11.39
C ILE A 410 8.21 -29.08 12.70
N PRO A 411 8.75 -30.05 13.47
CA PRO A 411 8.13 -30.48 14.72
C PRO A 411 8.34 -29.42 15.82
N ALA A 412 7.39 -28.49 15.96
CA ALA A 412 7.28 -27.62 17.13
C ALA A 412 6.22 -28.17 18.11
N CYS A 413 6.52 -28.15 19.40
CA CYS A 413 5.62 -28.61 20.46
C CYS A 413 4.77 -27.42 20.95
N PHE A 414 3.44 -27.55 20.91
CA PHE A 414 2.50 -26.54 21.39
C PHE A 414 2.15 -26.75 22.86
N MET A 415 2.14 -25.69 23.66
CA MET A 415 1.57 -25.69 25.01
C MET A 415 0.56 -24.53 25.11
N PRO A 416 -0.76 -24.79 25.05
CA PRO A 416 -1.75 -23.73 25.22
C PRO A 416 -1.88 -23.35 26.70
N SER A 417 -1.68 -22.07 27.02
CA SER A 417 -1.99 -21.52 28.34
C SER A 417 -3.44 -21.01 28.36
N TRP A 418 -4.22 -21.45 29.34
CA TRP A 418 -5.61 -21.04 29.54
C TRP A 418 -5.69 -19.93 30.59
N ILE A 419 -6.34 -18.80 30.28
CA ILE A 419 -6.70 -17.77 31.26
C ILE A 419 -8.20 -17.88 31.53
N SER A 420 -8.58 -17.96 32.81
CA SER A 420 -9.98 -17.95 33.26
C SER A 420 -10.45 -16.52 33.45
N THR A 421 -11.49 -16.12 32.72
CA THR A 421 -12.46 -15.11 33.19
C THR A 421 -13.77 -15.84 33.49
N SER A 422 -14.57 -15.29 34.40
CA SER A 422 -15.63 -16.00 35.16
C SER A 422 -16.75 -16.70 34.36
N SER A 423 -16.72 -16.67 33.02
CA SER A 423 -17.73 -17.33 32.18
C SER A 423 -17.22 -17.93 30.86
N ASN A 424 -15.91 -17.96 30.55
CA ASN A 424 -15.43 -18.62 29.33
C ASN A 424 -13.95 -19.03 29.39
N TRP A 425 -13.61 -20.15 28.73
CA TRP A 425 -12.24 -20.65 28.57
C TRP A 425 -11.67 -20.17 27.22
N LEU A 426 -10.58 -19.40 27.22
CA LEU A 426 -9.90 -18.95 25.99
C LEU A 426 -8.47 -19.53 25.90
N MET A 427 -8.10 -20.00 24.69
CA MET A 427 -6.73 -20.36 24.33
C MET A 427 -5.94 -19.12 23.91
N ILE A 428 -4.72 -18.97 24.44
CA ILE A 428 -3.72 -18.01 23.93
C ILE A 428 -2.53 -18.80 23.40
N PRO A 429 -2.15 -18.66 22.11
CA PRO A 429 -0.91 -19.22 21.61
C PRO A 429 0.25 -18.30 22.01
N THR A 430 1.13 -18.77 22.90
CA THR A 430 2.42 -18.13 23.14
C THR A 430 3.52 -18.97 22.50
N ALA A 431 4.22 -18.40 21.51
CA ALA A 431 5.47 -18.96 21.02
C ALA A 431 6.58 -18.58 22.01
N THR A 432 7.15 -19.56 22.71
CA THR A 432 8.40 -19.35 23.46
C THR A 432 9.58 -19.67 22.56
N PRO A 433 10.59 -18.80 22.44
CA PRO A 433 11.77 -19.10 21.65
C PRO A 433 12.66 -20.11 22.40
N GLN A 434 13.01 -21.18 21.69
CA GLN A 434 14.08 -22.15 21.91
C GLN A 434 14.71 -22.20 23.32
N VAL A 435 14.37 -23.25 24.06
CA VAL A 435 15.34 -23.89 24.95
C VAL A 435 15.59 -25.30 24.39
N THR A 436 16.81 -25.53 23.89
CA THR A 436 17.29 -26.87 23.52
C THR A 436 17.46 -27.70 24.80
N VAL A 437 16.38 -28.34 25.22
CA VAL A 437 16.39 -29.25 26.37
C VAL A 437 16.40 -30.68 25.86
N SER A 438 17.44 -31.44 26.22
CA SER A 438 17.52 -32.87 25.92
C SER A 438 16.31 -33.62 26.51
N SER A 439 15.89 -34.70 25.85
CA SER A 439 14.63 -35.42 26.14
C SER A 439 14.45 -35.90 27.58
N LYS A 440 15.53 -35.91 28.37
CA LYS A 440 15.51 -36.30 29.79
C LYS A 440 15.01 -35.18 30.71
N ALA A 441 15.31 -33.91 30.40
CA ALA A 441 14.91 -32.78 31.26
C ALA A 441 13.44 -32.33 31.07
N CYS A 442 12.82 -32.61 29.91
CA CYS A 442 11.36 -32.47 29.76
C CYS A 442 10.57 -33.46 30.63
N HIS A 443 11.10 -34.69 30.80
CA HIS A 443 10.45 -35.72 31.60
C HIS A 443 10.47 -35.38 33.10
N ASP A 444 11.58 -34.81 33.57
CA ASP A 444 11.74 -34.41 34.99
C ASP A 444 10.98 -33.11 35.33
N TYR A 445 10.84 -32.18 34.37
CA TYR A 445 10.05 -30.95 34.57
C TYR A 445 8.54 -31.24 34.64
N CYS A 446 8.01 -32.12 33.78
CA CYS A 446 6.60 -32.54 33.83
C CYS A 446 6.25 -33.26 35.14
N ASN A 447 7.15 -34.10 35.66
CA ASN A 447 6.89 -34.81 36.92
C ASN A 447 6.93 -33.89 38.15
N ASN A 448 7.76 -32.85 38.17
CA ASN A 448 7.84 -31.92 39.30
C ASN A 448 6.70 -30.89 39.33
N VAL A 449 6.15 -30.50 38.18
CA VAL A 449 5.01 -29.56 38.13
C VAL A 449 3.69 -30.27 38.48
N CYS A 450 3.53 -31.55 38.09
CA CYS A 450 2.34 -32.36 38.43
C CYS A 450 2.18 -32.68 39.93
N ALA A 451 3.23 -32.53 40.74
CA ALA A 451 3.16 -32.83 42.17
C ALA A 451 2.54 -31.71 43.05
N ARG A 452 2.24 -30.52 42.49
CA ARG A 452 1.83 -29.34 43.29
C ARG A 452 0.43 -28.77 43.03
N SER A 453 -0.39 -29.39 42.18
CA SER A 453 -1.80 -28.98 42.01
C SER A 453 -2.70 -30.20 41.99
N THR A 454 -3.19 -30.58 43.17
CA THR A 454 -4.28 -31.54 43.35
C THR A 454 -5.56 -30.99 42.74
N LEU A 455 -5.81 -31.36 41.50
CA LEU A 455 -7.08 -31.50 40.79
C LEU A 455 -6.69 -31.36 39.32
N TRP A 456 -6.85 -32.42 38.54
CA TRP A 456 -7.32 -32.45 37.16
C TRP A 456 -7.06 -33.86 36.61
N GLY A 457 -8.14 -34.47 36.11
CA GLY A 457 -8.15 -35.82 35.58
C GLY A 457 -7.41 -35.90 34.24
N VAL A 458 -6.66 -36.98 34.09
CA VAL A 458 -5.90 -37.34 32.88
C VAL A 458 -6.87 -37.71 31.75
N TRP A 459 -6.77 -37.02 30.60
CA TRP A 459 -7.13 -37.61 29.31
C TRP A 459 -5.93 -37.50 28.36
N ALA A 460 -5.07 -38.52 28.43
CA ALA A 460 -3.98 -38.72 27.50
C ALA A 460 -4.50 -39.50 26.28
N VAL A 461 -4.57 -38.87 25.10
CA VAL A 461 -4.65 -39.62 23.84
C VAL A 461 -3.25 -40.11 23.52
N ARG A 462 -3.02 -41.38 23.82
CA ARG A 462 -1.77 -42.11 23.62
C ARG A 462 -1.83 -42.77 22.22
N ASN A 463 -1.13 -42.14 21.27
CA ASN A 463 -0.48 -42.71 20.08
C ASN A 463 -1.21 -43.65 19.09
N LEU A 464 -1.05 -43.27 17.81
CA LEU A 464 -0.67 -44.10 16.64
C LEU A 464 -1.69 -45.09 16.04
N ARG A 465 -2.30 -44.71 14.90
CA ARG A 465 -1.99 -45.25 13.57
C ARG A 465 -2.52 -44.37 12.45
#